data_AF-A9IM94-F1
#
_entry.id   AF-A9IM94-F1
#
_cell.length_a   1.000
_cell.length_b   1.000
_cell.length_c   1.000
_cell.angle_alpha   90.00
_cell.angle_beta   90.00
_cell.angle_gamma   90.00
#
_symmetry.space_group_name_H-M   'P 1'
#
loop_
_entity.id
_entity.type
_entity.pdbx_description
1 polymer ?
#
loop_
_entity_poly.entity_id
_entity_poly.type
_entity_poly.pdbx_seq_one_letter_code
_entity_poly.pdbx_strand_id
1 'polypeptide(L)'
;MPDSAVDTPLTVLLYTEEQRGSLLVESQVIGMISDVSGADKLIAIRDPYNQITFLYRIDHGTNNLDAVAIIDQDPAAFDGKHSITINDTGYRLGTPENAFRLLRGKTRWIQDKGSILSVLLRNAASRHTGFTSRQIQRERVRQIPEGVPVEPLPR
;
A
#
# COMPACT_ATOMS: atom_id res chain seq x y z
N MET A 1 16.91 -15.98 -27.85
CA MET A 1 15.59 -15.95 -27.19
C MET A 1 15.83 -16.32 -25.73
N PRO A 2 15.96 -15.39 -24.78
CA PRO A 2 15.94 -15.79 -23.38
C PRO A 2 14.48 -15.83 -22.91
N ASP A 3 14.12 -16.95 -22.27
CA ASP A 3 12.90 -17.11 -21.50
C ASP A 3 12.74 -15.93 -20.55
N SER A 4 11.67 -15.15 -20.74
CA SER A 4 11.21 -14.21 -19.73
C SER A 4 10.75 -15.03 -18.54
N ALA A 5 11.62 -15.19 -17.53
CA ALA A 5 11.18 -15.59 -16.20
C ALA A 5 10.04 -14.64 -15.83
N VAL A 6 8.83 -15.17 -15.73
CA VAL A 6 7.68 -14.41 -15.23
C VAL A 6 8.00 -14.13 -13.77
N ASP A 7 8.57 -12.96 -13.53
CA ASP A 7 8.91 -12.50 -12.19
C ASP A 7 7.61 -12.48 -11.41
N THR A 8 7.49 -13.39 -10.43
CA THR A 8 6.23 -13.55 -9.70
C THR A 8 6.04 -12.28 -8.89
N PRO A 9 4.93 -11.53 -9.07
CA PRO A 9 4.72 -10.29 -8.37
C PRO A 9 4.82 -10.52 -6.86
N LEU A 10 5.54 -9.64 -6.15
CA LEU A 10 5.58 -9.73 -4.70
C LEU A 10 4.22 -9.30 -4.12
N THR A 11 3.60 -10.14 -3.30
CA THR A 11 2.23 -9.92 -2.78
C THR A 11 2.16 -9.94 -1.26
N VAL A 12 1.19 -9.20 -0.72
CA VAL A 12 0.79 -9.25 0.69
C VAL A 12 -0.70 -9.55 0.81
N LEU A 13 -1.11 -10.07 1.96
CA LEU A 13 -2.50 -10.24 2.33
C LEU A 13 -2.94 -9.04 3.17
N LEU A 14 -3.89 -8.28 2.65
CA LEU A 14 -4.53 -7.15 3.33
C LEU A 14 -5.84 -7.60 3.96
N TYR A 15 -5.91 -7.53 5.28
CA TYR A 15 -7.13 -7.75 6.03
C TYR A 15 -7.97 -6.47 6.02
N THR A 16 -9.20 -6.57 5.53
CA THR A 16 -10.15 -5.45 5.50
C THR A 16 -11.44 -5.82 6.22
N GLU A 17 -11.87 -4.96 7.15
CA GLU A 17 -13.15 -5.11 7.83
C GLU A 17 -14.31 -4.66 6.96
N GLU A 18 -15.11 -5.63 6.50
CA GLU A 18 -16.36 -5.36 5.79
C GLU A 18 -17.58 -5.81 6.59
N GLN A 19 -18.67 -5.07 6.45
CA GLN A 19 -19.95 -5.36 7.13
C GLN A 19 -20.53 -6.72 6.73
N ARG A 20 -20.16 -7.23 5.54
CA ARG A 20 -20.65 -8.51 4.99
C ARG A 20 -19.69 -9.68 5.21
N GLY A 21 -18.63 -9.48 6.00
CA GLY A 21 -17.61 -10.48 6.28
C GLY A 21 -16.22 -9.95 5.95
N SER A 22 -15.28 -10.11 6.87
CA SER A 22 -13.88 -9.70 6.65
C SER A 22 -13.14 -10.72 5.78
N LEU A 23 -12.23 -10.24 4.94
CA LEU A 23 -11.43 -11.03 4.01
C LEU A 23 -9.95 -10.67 4.13
N LEU A 24 -9.09 -11.60 3.75
CA LEU A 24 -7.69 -11.35 3.45
C LEU A 24 -7.53 -11.30 1.94
N VAL A 25 -7.36 -10.10 1.41
CA VAL A 25 -7.20 -9.89 -0.03
C VAL A 25 -5.73 -9.92 -0.39
N GLU A 26 -5.34 -10.83 -1.27
CA GLU A 26 -4.01 -10.81 -1.86
C GLU A 26 -3.85 -9.58 -2.74
N SER A 27 -2.83 -8.76 -2.48
CA SER A 27 -2.60 -7.47 -3.11
C SER A 27 -1.14 -7.35 -3.55
N GLN A 28 -0.94 -6.77 -4.72
CA GLN A 28 0.39 -6.61 -5.31
C GLN A 28 1.16 -5.47 -4.64
N VAL A 29 2.37 -5.75 -4.16
CA VAL A 29 3.31 -4.72 -3.72
C VAL A 29 4.04 -4.19 -4.95
N ILE A 30 3.78 -2.92 -5.27
CA ILE A 30 4.34 -2.25 -6.44
C ILE A 30 5.74 -1.71 -6.15
N GLY A 31 5.99 -1.31 -4.91
CA GLY A 31 7.28 -0.75 -4.51
C GLY A 31 7.15 0.10 -3.27
N MET A 32 8.11 1.00 -3.07
CA MET A 32 8.08 1.96 -1.97
C MET A 32 8.36 3.36 -2.50
N ILE A 33 7.98 4.37 -1.75
CA ILE A 33 8.48 5.72 -1.95
C ILE A 33 9.21 6.21 -0.70
N SER A 34 10.25 7.00 -0.89
CA SER A 34 10.96 7.66 0.21
C SER A 34 11.23 9.11 -0.12
N ASP A 35 11.09 9.98 0.86
CA ASP A 35 11.52 11.37 0.72
C ASP A 35 13.06 11.45 0.54
N VAL A 36 13.56 12.62 0.14
CA VAL A 36 14.99 12.82 -0.13
C VAL A 36 15.86 12.55 1.11
N SER A 37 15.34 12.81 2.32
CA SER A 37 16.08 12.52 3.56
C SER A 37 16.06 11.04 3.95
N GLY A 38 15.16 10.25 3.36
CA GLY A 38 14.92 8.86 3.73
C GLY A 38 14.22 8.69 5.07
N ALA A 39 13.71 9.77 5.67
CA ALA A 39 13.02 9.76 6.96
C ALA A 39 11.56 9.30 6.83
N ASP A 40 10.87 9.67 5.75
CA ASP A 40 9.52 9.17 5.47
C ASP A 40 9.60 8.11 4.37
N LYS A 41 9.12 6.91 4.70
CA LYS A 41 9.09 5.77 3.79
C LYS A 41 7.69 5.19 3.79
N LEU A 42 7.12 5.04 2.61
CA LEU A 42 5.78 4.52 2.40
C LEU A 42 5.86 3.37 1.42
N ILE A 43 4.94 2.41 1.55
CA ILE A 43 4.83 1.30 0.60
C ILE A 43 3.69 1.57 -0.38
N ALA A 44 3.91 1.25 -1.65
CA ALA A 44 2.90 1.30 -2.69
C ALA A 44 2.30 -0.10 -2.87
N ILE A 45 1.01 -0.25 -2.61
CA ILE A 45 0.28 -1.50 -2.82
C ILE A 45 -0.91 -1.21 -3.74
N ARG A 46 -1.08 -2.06 -4.75
CA ARG A 46 -2.17 -1.98 -5.70
C ARG A 46 -3.37 -2.80 -5.23
N ASP A 47 -4.51 -2.15 -5.19
CA ASP A 47 -5.80 -2.79 -4.99
C ASP A 47 -6.17 -3.65 -6.22
N PRO A 48 -6.49 -4.94 -6.04
CA PRO A 48 -6.69 -5.84 -7.16
C PRO A 48 -7.98 -5.61 -7.94
N TYR A 49 -9.01 -5.03 -7.32
CA TYR A 49 -10.32 -4.85 -7.96
C TYR A 49 -10.43 -3.55 -8.73
N ASN A 50 -9.84 -2.47 -8.19
CA ASN A 50 -9.97 -1.13 -8.74
C ASN A 50 -8.71 -0.66 -9.46
N GLN A 51 -7.61 -1.44 -9.39
CA GLN A 51 -6.29 -1.07 -9.94
C GLN A 51 -5.72 0.23 -9.36
N ILE A 52 -6.27 0.69 -8.23
CA ILE A 52 -5.83 1.89 -7.52
C ILE A 52 -4.57 1.56 -6.74
N THR A 53 -3.53 2.39 -6.87
CA THR A 53 -2.30 2.23 -6.08
C THR A 53 -2.35 3.15 -4.87
N PHE A 54 -2.43 2.55 -3.69
CA PHE A 54 -2.42 3.26 -2.41
C PHE A 54 -0.99 3.31 -1.87
N LEU A 55 -0.64 4.45 -1.29
CA LEU A 55 0.53 4.60 -0.44
C LEU A 55 0.15 4.37 1.01
N TYR A 56 0.88 3.51 1.69
CA TYR A 56 0.66 3.19 3.10
C TYR A 56 1.86 3.57 3.96
N ARG A 57 1.56 4.11 5.13
CA ARG A 57 2.47 4.14 6.26
C ARG A 57 2.36 2.82 7.02
N ILE A 58 3.51 2.27 7.40
CA ILE A 58 3.58 1.02 8.16
C ILE A 58 3.57 1.34 9.66
N ASP A 59 2.59 0.80 10.39
CA ASP A 59 2.63 0.70 11.84
C ASP A 59 2.99 -0.73 12.25
N HIS A 60 4.27 -0.94 12.56
CA HIS A 60 4.78 -2.23 13.02
C HIS A 60 4.26 -2.62 14.41
N GLY A 61 3.86 -1.67 15.25
CA GLY A 61 3.40 -1.96 16.61
C GLY A 61 2.02 -2.60 16.61
N THR A 62 1.16 -2.19 15.69
CA THR A 62 -0.22 -2.70 15.58
C THR A 62 -0.46 -3.57 14.36
N ASN A 63 0.55 -3.73 13.49
CA ASN A 63 0.45 -4.42 12.22
C ASN A 63 -0.55 -3.79 11.23
N ASN A 64 -0.78 -2.49 11.36
CA ASN A 64 -1.66 -1.73 10.48
C ASN A 64 -0.87 -1.10 9.34
N LEU A 65 -1.54 -0.99 8.20
CA LEU A 65 -1.15 -0.18 7.06
C LEU A 65 -2.16 0.96 6.96
N ASP A 66 -1.67 2.18 7.21
CA ASP A 66 -2.46 3.39 7.16
C ASP A 66 -2.30 4.02 5.77
N ALA A 67 -3.36 4.01 4.98
CA ALA A 67 -3.37 4.65 3.67
C ALA A 67 -3.23 6.16 3.85
N VAL A 68 -2.29 6.76 3.11
CA VAL A 68 -1.99 8.20 3.18
C VAL A 68 -2.20 8.92 1.86
N ALA A 69 -2.16 8.23 0.72
CA ALA A 69 -2.39 8.82 -0.58
C ALA A 69 -2.75 7.76 -1.64
N ILE A 70 -3.30 8.23 -2.77
CA ILE A 70 -3.39 7.46 -4.02
C ILE A 70 -2.40 8.08 -5.01
N ILE A 71 -1.67 7.22 -5.70
CA ILE A 71 -0.77 7.60 -6.80
C ILE A 71 -1.20 6.93 -8.08
N ASP A 72 -0.94 7.61 -9.18
CA ASP A 72 -1.11 7.08 -10.54
C ASP A 72 0.26 7.03 -11.21
N GLN A 73 0.99 5.95 -10.96
CA GLN A 73 2.33 5.71 -11.49
C GLN A 73 2.39 4.30 -12.08
N ASP A 74 3.07 4.17 -13.21
CA ASP A 74 3.36 2.87 -13.80
C ASP A 74 4.21 2.04 -12.82
N PRO A 75 3.84 0.78 -12.49
CA PRO A 75 4.69 -0.12 -11.72
C PRO A 75 6.13 -0.21 -12.22
N ALA A 76 6.35 -0.11 -13.53
CA ALA A 76 7.69 -0.14 -14.11
C ALA A 76 8.57 1.04 -13.66
N ALA A 77 7.98 2.14 -13.18
CA ALA A 77 8.71 3.28 -12.64
C ALA A 77 9.29 3.01 -11.23
N PHE A 78 8.87 1.94 -10.55
CA PHE A 78 9.42 1.55 -9.25
C PHE A 78 10.72 0.77 -9.41
N ASP A 79 11.74 1.44 -9.95
CA ASP A 79 13.03 0.85 -10.34
C ASP A 79 14.22 1.40 -9.52
N GLY A 80 13.99 2.30 -8.56
CA GLY A 80 15.03 2.96 -7.77
C GLY A 80 15.61 4.23 -8.41
N LYS A 81 15.27 4.51 -9.66
CA LYS A 81 15.85 5.61 -10.46
C LYS A 81 14.89 6.77 -10.64
N HIS A 82 13.59 6.48 -10.73
CA HIS A 82 12.57 7.50 -10.90
C HIS A 82 12.21 8.20 -9.60
N SER A 83 11.58 9.37 -9.73
CA SER A 83 11.07 10.16 -8.63
C SER A 83 9.78 10.85 -9.03
N ILE A 84 8.93 11.12 -8.05
CA ILE A 84 7.67 11.83 -8.21
C ILE A 84 7.60 13.00 -7.23
N THR A 85 6.73 13.96 -7.52
CA THR A 85 6.47 15.08 -6.60
C THR A 85 5.07 14.95 -6.03
N ILE A 86 4.96 15.00 -4.70
CA ILE A 86 3.68 15.02 -3.98
C ILE A 86 3.74 16.18 -2.98
N ASN A 87 2.74 17.09 -3.01
CA ASN A 87 2.71 18.29 -2.18
C ASN A 87 4.06 19.06 -2.19
N ASP A 88 4.57 19.37 -3.38
CA ASP A 88 5.86 20.06 -3.62
C ASP A 88 7.11 19.38 -3.03
N THR A 89 6.98 18.15 -2.56
CA THR A 89 8.09 17.35 -2.03
C THR A 89 8.44 16.21 -2.99
N GLY A 90 9.73 16.06 -3.28
CA GLY A 90 10.24 14.98 -4.14
C GLY A 90 10.38 13.66 -3.37
N TYR A 91 9.93 12.57 -4.00
CA TYR A 91 10.00 11.21 -3.48
C TYR A 91 10.64 10.28 -4.51
N ARG A 92 11.64 9.50 -4.08
CA ARG A 92 12.25 8.46 -4.90
C ARG A 92 11.36 7.22 -4.94
N LEU A 93 11.15 6.64 -6.11
CA LEU A 93 10.44 5.38 -6.30
C LEU A 93 11.43 4.21 -6.14
N GLY A 94 11.25 3.40 -5.11
CA GLY A 94 12.05 2.21 -4.83
C GLY A 94 11.34 0.92 -5.23
N THR A 95 12.12 -0.14 -5.45
CA THR A 95 11.64 -1.42 -5.99
C THR A 95 10.70 -2.19 -5.05
N PRO A 96 9.93 -3.18 -5.55
CA PRO A 96 9.17 -4.12 -4.73
C PRO A 96 9.98 -4.77 -3.59
N GLU A 97 11.25 -5.11 -3.84
CA GLU A 97 12.13 -5.72 -2.81
C GLU A 97 12.44 -4.73 -1.70
N ASN A 98 12.64 -3.45 -2.03
CA ASN A 98 12.85 -2.40 -1.04
C ASN A 98 11.62 -2.27 -0.13
N ALA A 99 10.42 -2.34 -0.70
CA ALA A 99 9.17 -2.34 0.06
C ALA A 99 9.04 -3.56 0.98
N PHE A 100 9.37 -4.75 0.49
CA PHE A 100 9.36 -5.98 1.28
C PHE A 100 10.33 -5.96 2.47
N ARG A 101 11.49 -5.31 2.30
CA ARG A 101 12.41 -5.05 3.41
C ARG A 101 11.77 -4.14 4.47
N LEU A 102 11.02 -3.11 4.07
CA LEU A 102 10.27 -2.26 5.02
C LEU A 102 9.19 -3.06 5.75
N LEU A 103 8.53 -3.99 5.07
CA LEU A 103 7.56 -4.91 5.65
C LEU A 103 8.19 -5.97 6.57
N ARG A 104 9.53 -6.04 6.67
CA ARG A 104 10.29 -7.01 7.47
C ARG A 104 9.92 -8.46 7.13
N GLY A 105 9.63 -8.73 5.85
CA GLY A 105 9.20 -10.05 5.36
C GLY A 105 7.79 -10.47 5.83
N LYS A 106 7.07 -9.61 6.55
CA LYS A 106 5.71 -9.92 6.98
C LYS A 106 4.75 -9.80 5.81
N THR A 107 3.94 -10.83 5.61
CA THR A 107 3.00 -10.91 4.49
C THR A 107 1.55 -10.63 4.86
N ARG A 108 1.19 -10.57 6.14
CA ARG A 108 -0.19 -10.32 6.62
C ARG A 108 -0.29 -9.00 7.35
N TRP A 109 -1.15 -8.11 6.85
CA TRP A 109 -1.32 -6.75 7.35
C TRP A 109 -2.78 -6.38 7.49
N ILE A 110 -3.08 -5.50 8.44
CA ILE A 110 -4.41 -4.91 8.62
C ILE A 110 -4.47 -3.64 7.80
N GLN A 111 -5.44 -3.52 6.91
CA GLN A 111 -5.72 -2.28 6.19
C GLN A 111 -6.64 -1.42 7.04
N ASP A 112 -6.18 -0.25 7.48
CA ASP A 112 -7.03 0.63 8.29
C ASP A 112 -8.14 1.26 7.43
N LYS A 113 -9.37 0.80 7.62
CA LYS A 113 -10.57 1.24 6.87
C LYS A 113 -10.77 2.77 6.85
N GLY A 114 -10.49 3.43 7.96
CA GLY A 114 -10.69 4.88 8.12
C GLY A 114 -9.69 5.69 7.31
N SER A 115 -8.44 5.23 7.28
CA SER A 115 -7.38 5.78 6.45
C SER A 115 -7.70 5.64 4.96
N ILE A 116 -8.16 4.46 4.52
CA ILE A 116 -8.60 4.21 3.14
C ILE A 116 -9.73 5.15 2.74
N LEU A 117 -10.79 5.20 3.54
CA LEU A 117 -11.94 6.06 3.26
C LEU A 117 -11.53 7.53 3.18
N SER A 118 -10.63 7.98 4.06
CA SER A 118 -10.16 9.36 4.06
C SER A 118 -9.33 9.70 2.82
N VAL A 119 -8.51 8.76 2.35
CA VAL A 119 -7.76 8.92 1.10
C VAL A 119 -8.69 8.96 -0.11
N LEU A 120 -9.68 8.07 -0.17
CA LEU A 120 -10.68 8.04 -1.24
C LEU A 120 -11.50 9.34 -1.28
N LEU A 121 -11.98 9.82 -0.14
CA LEU A 121 -12.71 11.08 -0.04
C LEU A 121 -11.86 12.28 -0.47
N ARG A 122 -10.58 12.33 -0.03
CA ARG A 122 -9.66 13.40 -0.44
C ARG A 122 -9.39 13.36 -1.94
N ASN A 123 -9.18 12.18 -2.51
CA ASN A 123 -8.95 12.01 -3.93
C ASN A 123 -10.17 12.44 -4.75
N ALA A 124 -11.38 12.03 -4.34
CA ALA A 124 -12.63 12.45 -4.96
C ALA A 124 -12.86 13.96 -4.90
N ALA A 125 -12.49 14.60 -3.79
CA ALA A 125 -12.67 16.04 -3.59
C ALA A 125 -11.64 16.90 -4.35
N SER A 126 -10.37 16.48 -4.37
CA SER A 126 -9.26 17.31 -4.87
C SER A 126 -8.80 16.98 -6.30
N ARG A 127 -9.11 15.78 -6.82
CA ARG A 127 -8.62 15.25 -8.10
C ARG A 127 -7.09 15.30 -8.29
N HIS A 128 -6.34 15.54 -7.22
CA HIS A 128 -4.88 15.62 -7.22
C HIS A 128 -4.30 14.70 -6.15
N THR A 129 -3.14 14.10 -6.46
CA THR A 129 -2.39 13.31 -5.49
C THR A 129 -1.88 14.19 -4.36
N GLY A 130 -2.09 13.75 -3.13
CA GLY A 130 -1.50 14.36 -1.95
C GLY A 130 -1.81 13.57 -0.70
N PHE A 131 -1.07 13.87 0.37
CA PHE A 131 -1.22 13.16 1.62
C PHE A 131 -2.46 13.58 2.41
N THR A 132 -3.16 12.60 2.97
CA THR A 132 -4.13 12.79 4.06
C THR A 132 -3.41 13.05 5.38
N SER A 133 -4.15 13.58 6.36
CA SER A 133 -3.62 13.81 7.71
C SER A 133 -3.10 12.51 8.33
N ARG A 134 -2.03 12.63 9.13
CA ARG A 134 -1.26 11.48 9.62
C ARG A 134 -2.06 10.53 10.52
N GLN A 135 -3.11 11.00 11.21
CA GLN A 135 -3.84 10.17 12.17
C GLN A 135 -5.32 10.53 12.26
N ILE A 136 -6.15 9.48 12.21
CA ILE A 136 -7.54 9.49 12.65
C ILE A 136 -7.56 8.74 13.98
N GLN A 137 -7.94 9.43 15.06
CA GLN A 137 -8.11 8.81 16.37
C GLN A 137 -9.44 8.04 16.38
N ARG A 138 -9.35 6.71 16.44
CA ARG A 138 -10.48 5.79 16.52
C ARG A 138 -10.02 4.43 17.05
N GLU A 139 -10.97 3.59 17.43
CA GLU A 139 -10.70 2.18 17.68
C GLU A 139 -10.24 1.49 16.38
N ARG A 140 -9.21 0.66 16.49
CA ARG A 140 -8.57 -0.01 15.36
C ARG A 140 -8.46 -1.49 15.64
N VAL A 141 -8.57 -2.30 14.59
CA VAL A 141 -8.20 -3.70 14.65
C VAL A 141 -6.72 -3.82 14.96
N ARG A 142 -6.41 -4.67 15.95
CA ARG A 142 -5.03 -4.96 16.37
C ARG A 142 -4.61 -6.38 16.03
N GLN A 143 -5.57 -7.24 15.70
CA GLN A 143 -5.34 -8.64 15.41
C GLN A 143 -6.27 -9.09 14.29
N ILE A 144 -5.69 -9.79 13.31
CA ILE A 144 -6.44 -10.47 12.26
C ILE A 144 -7.06 -11.73 12.88
N PRO A 145 -8.39 -11.91 12.83
CA PRO A 145 -9.03 -13.12 13.36
C PRO A 145 -8.51 -14.41 12.69
N GLU A 146 -8.60 -15.52 13.40
CA GLU A 146 -8.29 -16.84 12.82
C GLU A 146 -9.40 -17.28 11.86
N GLY A 147 -9.04 -18.10 10.86
CA GLY A 147 -9.99 -18.64 9.89
C GLY A 147 -10.54 -17.63 8.87
N VAL A 148 -10.03 -16.39 8.82
CA VAL A 148 -10.44 -15.41 7.81
C VAL A 148 -10.13 -15.95 6.41
N PRO A 149 -11.12 -16.01 5.51
CA PRO A 149 -10.91 -16.49 4.15
C PRO A 149 -9.92 -15.61 3.38
N VAL A 150 -9.10 -16.26 2.56
CA VAL A 150 -8.13 -15.60 1.67
C VAL A 150 -8.74 -15.52 0.28
N GLU A 151 -8.73 -14.33 -0.28
CA GLU A 151 -9.10 -14.07 -1.66
C GLU A 151 -7.83 -13.82 -2.48
N PRO A 152 -7.48 -14.73 -3.41
CA PRO A 152 -6.26 -14.61 -4.20
C PRO A 152 -6.39 -13.53 -5.27
N LEU A 153 -5.25 -13.07 -5.79
CA LEU A 153 -5.25 -12.16 -6.94
C LEU A 153 -6.00 -12.79 -8.14
N PRO A 154 -6.80 -12.00 -8.89
CA PRO A 154 -7.31 -12.43 -10.19
C PRO A 154 -6.12 -12.79 -11.10
N ARG A 155 -6.11 -14.01 -11.64
CA ARG A 155 -5.05 -14.51 -12.54
C ARG A 155 -5.49 -14.44 -14.00
#